data_AF-A0A6G1Z1S7-F1
#
_entry.id   AF-A0A6G1Z1S7-F1
#
_cell.length_a   1.000
_cell.length_b   1.000
_cell.length_c   1.000
_cell.angle_alpha   90.00
_cell.angle_beta   90.00
_cell.angle_gamma   90.00
#
_symmetry.space_group_name_H-M   'P 1'
#
loop_
_entity.id
_entity.type
_entity.pdbx_description
1 polymer ?
#
loop_
_entity_poly.entity_id
_entity_poly.type
_entity_poly.pdbx_seq_one_letter_code
_entity_poly.pdbx_strand_id
1 'polypeptide(L)'
;MSLKSALGSVFGLFLLAVAGLSVLVAASLVGVSLLSGLTELRIVGVMCALGTALIAGFSGYFVRKAVAGQVMPSNFDVSVAYRSGP
;
A
#
# COMPACT_ATOMS: atom_id res chain seq x y z
N MET A 1 12.57 7.05 -22.03
CA MET A 1 11.65 6.17 -21.27
C MET A 1 10.74 5.45 -22.26
N SER A 2 10.54 4.14 -22.09
CA SER A 2 9.54 3.41 -22.90
C SER A 2 8.12 3.75 -22.43
N LEU A 3 7.12 3.67 -23.32
CA LEU A 3 5.71 3.89 -22.96
C LEU A 3 5.26 3.00 -21.79
N LYS A 4 5.75 1.75 -21.75
CA LYS A 4 5.51 0.80 -20.65
C LYS A 4 6.05 1.32 -19.31
N SER A 5 7.23 1.92 -19.32
CA SER A 5 7.83 2.52 -18.13
C SER A 5 7.06 3.76 -17.65
N ALA A 6 6.62 4.62 -18.57
CA ALA A 6 5.79 5.77 -18.22
C ALA A 6 4.45 5.35 -17.58
N LEU A 7 3.73 4.39 -18.20
CA LEU A 7 2.46 3.88 -17.68
C LEU A 7 2.62 3.23 -16.31
N GLY A 8 3.66 2.39 -16.12
CA GLY A 8 3.92 1.78 -14.84
C GLY A 8 4.25 2.81 -13.74
N SER A 9 5.00 3.86 -14.07
CA SER A 9 5.29 4.94 -13.11
C SER A 9 4.03 5.69 -12.69
N VAL A 10 3.18 6.07 -13.65
CA VAL A 10 1.89 6.74 -13.38
C VAL A 10 0.98 5.86 -12.55
N PHE A 11 0.87 4.58 -12.89
CA PHE A 11 0.08 3.61 -12.14
C PHE A 11 0.58 3.45 -10.70
N GLY A 12 1.90 3.36 -10.51
CA GLY A 12 2.51 3.28 -9.19
C GLY A 12 2.29 4.55 -8.34
N LEU A 13 2.30 5.73 -8.95
CA LEU A 13 1.95 6.99 -8.29
C LEU A 13 0.47 7.08 -7.94
N PHE A 14 -0.40 6.62 -8.82
CA PHE A 14 -1.84 6.53 -8.56
C PHE A 14 -2.12 5.66 -7.34
N LEU A 15 -1.51 4.47 -7.28
CA LEU A 15 -1.64 3.57 -6.11
C LEU A 15 -1.12 4.21 -4.82
N LEU A 16 -0.03 4.97 -4.88
CA LEU A 16 0.47 5.71 -3.73
C LEU A 16 -0.50 6.82 -3.29
N ALA A 17 -1.12 7.53 -4.24
CA ALA A 17 -2.12 8.55 -3.94
C ALA A 17 -3.37 7.93 -3.29
N VAL A 18 -3.84 6.78 -3.79
CA VAL A 18 -4.91 6.00 -3.19
C VAL A 18 -4.55 5.60 -1.76
N ALA A 19 -3.34 5.11 -1.52
CA ALA A 19 -2.88 4.75 -0.18
C ALA A 19 -2.90 5.96 0.77
N GLY A 20 -2.41 7.12 0.33
CA GLY A 20 -2.46 8.35 1.11
C GLY A 20 -3.88 8.78 1.45
N LEU A 21 -4.81 8.75 0.48
CA LEU A 21 -6.22 9.05 0.70
C LEU A 21 -6.86 8.07 1.69
N SER A 22 -6.56 6.77 1.58
CA SER A 22 -7.07 5.77 2.51
C SER A 22 -6.60 6.02 3.96
N VAL A 23 -5.37 6.47 4.17
CA VAL A 23 -4.89 6.86 5.51
C VAL A 23 -5.66 8.08 6.04
N LEU A 24 -5.93 9.08 5.20
CA LEU A 24 -6.73 10.24 5.60
C LEU A 24 -8.16 9.85 5.98
N VAL A 25 -8.77 8.92 5.23
CA VAL A 25 -10.10 8.38 5.56
C VAL A 25 -10.06 7.65 6.91
N ALA A 26 -9.08 6.78 7.14
CA ALA A 26 -8.92 6.10 8.42
C ALA A 26 -8.76 7.09 9.59
N ALA A 27 -7.91 8.11 9.43
CA ALA A 27 -7.71 9.15 10.43
C ALA A 27 -8.98 9.94 10.72
N SER A 28 -9.77 10.27 9.68
CA SER A 28 -11.06 10.96 9.84
C SER A 28 -12.07 10.11 10.61
N LEU A 29 -12.16 8.81 10.33
CA LEU A 29 -13.06 7.88 11.02
C LEU A 29 -12.65 7.68 12.48
N VAL A 30 -11.35 7.61 12.76
CA VAL A 30 -10.84 7.58 14.14
C VAL A 30 -11.18 8.89 14.86
N GLY A 31 -10.94 10.04 14.24
CA GLY A 31 -11.27 11.36 14.82
C GLY A 31 -12.77 11.49 15.14
N VAL A 32 -13.64 11.11 14.22
CA VAL A 32 -15.09 11.08 14.44
C VAL A 32 -15.47 10.10 15.56
N SER A 33 -14.80 8.96 15.65
CA SER A 33 -15.05 7.97 16.71
C SER A 33 -14.65 8.48 18.09
N LEU A 34 -13.59 9.28 18.19
CA LEU A 34 -13.19 9.91 19.45
C LEU A 34 -14.20 10.97 19.92
N LEU A 35 -14.86 11.66 18.98
CA LEU A 35 -15.82 12.73 19.29
C LEU A 35 -17.24 12.24 19.53
N SER A 36 -17.67 11.20 18.81
CA SER A 36 -19.08 10.78 18.76
C SER A 36 -19.29 9.30 19.10
N GLY A 37 -18.27 8.65 19.67
CA GLY A 37 -18.32 7.26 20.10
C GLY A 37 -17.97 6.25 18.99
N LEU A 38 -17.66 5.04 19.42
CA LEU A 38 -17.28 3.95 18.52
C LEU A 38 -18.55 3.25 17.97
N THR A 39 -18.59 2.96 16.68
CA THR A 39 -19.63 2.12 16.07
C THR A 39 -18.99 1.01 15.25
N GLU A 40 -19.67 -0.13 15.12
CA GLU A 40 -19.17 -1.27 14.35
C GLU A 40 -18.79 -0.87 12.92
N LEU A 41 -19.64 -0.07 12.26
CA LEU A 41 -19.42 0.38 10.89
C LEU A 41 -18.16 1.27 10.77
N ARG A 42 -17.85 2.07 11.79
CA ARG A 42 -16.61 2.87 11.84
C ARG A 42 -15.37 2.00 12.04
N ILE A 43 -15.45 0.98 12.90
CA ILE A 43 -14.34 0.04 13.10
C ILE A 43 -14.03 -0.68 11.79
N VAL A 44 -15.05 -1.25 11.14
CA VAL A 44 -14.92 -1.91 9.84
C VAL A 44 -14.36 -0.94 8.80
N GLY A 45 -14.87 0.29 8.76
CA GLY A 45 -14.38 1.33 7.86
C GLY A 45 -12.89 1.65 8.05
N VAL A 46 -12.42 1.76 9.30
CA VAL A 46 -11.00 1.97 9.62
C VAL A 46 -10.16 0.76 9.19
N MET A 47 -10.61 -0.46 9.48
CA MET A 47 -9.88 -1.68 9.08
C MET A 47 -9.76 -1.79 7.56
N CYS A 48 -10.85 -1.55 6.82
CA CYS A 48 -10.83 -1.55 5.36
C CYS A 48 -9.91 -0.45 4.82
N ALA A 49 -9.99 0.78 5.33
CA ALA A 49 -9.16 1.88 4.88
C ALA A 49 -7.66 1.62 5.13
N LEU A 50 -7.29 1.11 6.30
CA LEU A 50 -5.90 0.74 6.59
C LEU A 50 -5.42 -0.45 5.74
N GLY A 51 -6.28 -1.45 5.53
CA GLY A 51 -5.99 -2.57 4.63
C GLY A 51 -5.74 -2.11 3.18
N THR A 52 -6.58 -1.21 2.67
CA THR A 52 -6.40 -0.59 1.35
C THR A 52 -5.11 0.23 1.29
N ALA A 53 -4.79 1.01 2.33
CA ALA A 53 -3.56 1.78 2.40
C ALA A 53 -2.31 0.89 2.30
N LEU A 54 -2.29 -0.23 3.01
CA LEU A 54 -1.20 -1.20 2.96
C LEU A 54 -1.05 -1.81 1.57
N ILE A 55 -2.13 -2.39 1.03
CA ILE A 55 -2.09 -3.08 -0.26
C ILE A 55 -1.71 -2.11 -1.38
N ALA A 56 -2.41 -0.97 -1.50
CA ALA A 56 -2.13 0.01 -2.54
C ALA A 56 -0.73 0.62 -2.37
N GLY A 57 -0.30 0.91 -1.14
CA GLY A 57 1.02 1.48 -0.85
C GLY A 57 2.16 0.54 -1.26
N PHE A 58 2.09 -0.73 -0.85
CA PHE A 58 3.09 -1.73 -1.23
C PHE A 58 3.07 -1.99 -2.74
N SER A 59 1.90 -2.20 -3.34
CA SER A 59 1.79 -2.40 -4.79
C SER A 59 2.37 -1.22 -5.58
N GLY A 60 2.03 0.01 -5.20
CA GLY A 60 2.55 1.22 -5.86
C GLY A 60 4.07 1.37 -5.70
N TYR A 61 4.61 1.03 -4.53
CA TYR A 61 6.05 1.00 -4.30
C TYR A 61 6.77 -0.03 -5.18
N PHE A 62 6.27 -1.27 -5.22
CA PHE A 62 6.87 -2.33 -6.04
C PHE A 62 6.78 -2.01 -7.53
N VAL A 63 5.64 -1.55 -8.03
CA VAL A 63 5.51 -1.16 -9.45
C VAL A 63 6.55 -0.10 -9.82
N ARG A 64 6.72 0.96 -9.01
CA ARG A 64 7.73 2.00 -9.30
C ARG A 64 9.16 1.46 -9.26
N LYS A 65 9.47 0.55 -8.33
CA LYS A 65 10.78 -0.13 -8.29
C LYS A 65 11.02 -1.01 -9.52
N ALA A 66 10.01 -1.78 -9.94
CA ALA A 66 10.09 -2.62 -11.14
C ALA A 66 10.42 -1.77 -12.38
N VAL A 67 9.67 -0.68 -12.53
CA VAL A 67 9.77 0.24 -13.66
C VAL A 67 11.10 1.00 -13.68
N ALA A 68 11.66 1.30 -12.50
CA ALA A 68 12.98 1.90 -12.36
C ALA A 68 14.14 0.93 -12.65
N GLY A 69 13.85 -0.34 -12.96
CA GLY A 69 14.86 -1.35 -13.24
C GLY A 69 15.62 -1.80 -11.99
N GLN A 70 15.08 -1.55 -10.80
CA GLN A 70 15.68 -2.10 -9.58
C GLN A 70 15.44 -3.61 -9.55
N VAL A 71 16.51 -4.35 -9.23
CA VAL A 71 16.44 -5.80 -9.05
C VAL A 71 15.48 -6.06 -7.88
N MET A 72 14.32 -6.63 -8.18
CA MET A 72 13.45 -7.18 -7.15
C MET A 72 14.07 -8.48 -6.64
N PRO A 73 13.93 -8.79 -5.34
CA PRO A 73 14.35 -10.08 -4.82
C PRO A 73 13.76 -11.18 -5.69
N SER A 74 14.62 -12.02 -6.26
CA SER A 74 14.19 -13.19 -7.00
C SER A 74 13.53 -14.17 -6.03
N ASN A 75 12.72 -15.10 -6.54
CA ASN A 75 12.17 -16.18 -5.70
C ASN A 75 13.27 -16.96 -4.96
N PHE A 76 14.49 -16.99 -5.51
CA PHE A 76 15.67 -17.54 -4.85
C PHE A 76 16.09 -16.69 -3.64
N ASP A 77 16.22 -15.37 -3.80
CA ASP A 77 16.56 -14.45 -2.70
C ASP A 77 15.51 -14.48 -1.58
N VAL A 78 14.23 -14.54 -1.95
CA VAL A 78 13.12 -14.70 -1.00
C VAL A 78 13.24 -16.05 -0.28
N SER A 79 13.49 -17.14 -1.01
CA SER A 79 13.64 -18.47 -0.42
C SER A 79 14.82 -18.54 0.55
N VAL A 80 15.95 -17.89 0.26
CA VAL A 80 17.12 -17.88 1.14
C VAL A 80 16.85 -17.03 2.39
N ALA A 81 16.24 -15.84 2.24
CA ALA A 81 15.94 -14.94 3.35
C ALA A 81 14.96 -15.54 4.38
N TYR A 82 13.99 -16.35 3.93
CA TYR A 82 13.03 -17.04 4.80
C TYR A 82 13.45 -18.46 5.20
N ARG A 83 14.55 -18.99 4.64
CA ARG A 83 15.12 -20.30 4.99
C ARG A 83 16.08 -20.23 6.18
N SER A 84 16.64 -19.06 6.48
CA SER A 84 17.40 -18.83 7.72
C SER A 84 16.47 -18.55 8.90
N GLY A 85 15.72 -19.58 9.33
CA GLY A 85 15.30 -19.71 10.72
C GLY A 85 16.30 -20.60 11.47
N PRO A 86 16.57 -20.37 12.76
CA PRO A 86 17.32 -21.32 13.57
C PRO A 86 16.67 -22.72 13.60
#